data_AF-A0AAV9H9K5-F1
#
_entry.id   AF-A0AAV9H9K5-F1
#
_cell.length_a   1.000
_cell.length_b   1.000
_cell.length_c   1.000
_cell.angle_alpha   90.00
_cell.angle_beta   90.00
_cell.angle_gamma   90.00
#
_symmetry.space_group_name_H-M   'P 1'
#
loop_
_entity.id
_entity.type
_entity.pdbx_description
1 polymer ?
#
loop_
_entity_poly.entity_id
_entity_poly.type
_entity_poly.pdbx_seq_one_letter_code
_entity_poly.pdbx_strand_id
1 'polypeptide(L)'
;MADPLLQFFTQMDNLGIVVVKDAPKLDLDLYIQNYRGRTRFDRLFLIGRSSVTLCIDALKAAIAEAKRGRDTQRYRDAVECLRIASPSDPEANFDQKWLEQQEVANRAETARLQAELKVYKNNLIKESIRMGHEDLGKHLESTGDLNGAADAYSKMRPDISQVKHLIDVGKHLIRVSIQRREWAMINAHLAKMTFAGQYPEEEKATQPYMSIARGIAYLGSGEYYSAAICFLGADSNINLSATYADIASRNDVAIYGGLLALASMDRDELQREVLDNSSFRVFLELEPHLRRAITMFVNGRYSSCIEILEAYRPDYLLDIYLQKHISTIYAKIRSKCIVQYLIPFSRVSLDTISKAFGSPEQSIEQELAAMIQEGTLKGRINLIDRLITTVRADPRSRMQSDALYAAEDYERQAIERLRRMSLAAADLELKGPKKNTLPSMSGSNDFLDFVEEQKIAF
;
A
#
# COMPACT_ATOMS: atom_id res chain seq x y z
N MET A 1 -41.50 -6.76 7.55
CA MET A 1 -40.27 -6.61 8.36
C MET A 1 -39.14 -6.39 7.36
N ALA A 2 -38.36 -5.32 7.52
CA ALA A 2 -37.24 -5.06 6.62
C ALA A 2 -36.22 -6.20 6.73
N ASP A 3 -35.59 -6.57 5.61
CA ASP A 3 -34.53 -7.57 5.59
C ASP A 3 -33.36 -7.11 6.50
N PRO A 4 -33.04 -7.85 7.59
CA PRO A 4 -31.97 -7.47 8.51
C PRO A 4 -30.61 -7.28 7.81
N LEU A 5 -30.33 -8.06 6.77
CA LEU A 5 -29.10 -7.93 5.98
C LEU A 5 -29.07 -6.60 5.22
N LEU A 6 -30.19 -6.19 4.63
CA LEU A 6 -30.28 -4.92 3.92
C LEU A 6 -30.07 -3.73 4.88
N GLN A 7 -30.62 -3.80 6.09
CA GLN A 7 -30.40 -2.78 7.13
C GLN A 7 -28.93 -2.72 7.56
N PHE A 8 -28.30 -3.87 7.78
CA PHE A 8 -26.90 -3.96 8.13
C PHE A 8 -26.00 -3.33 7.07
N PHE A 9 -26.17 -3.68 5.79
CA PHE A 9 -25.34 -3.13 4.72
C PHE A 9 -25.61 -1.65 4.44
N THR A 10 -26.85 -1.17 4.66
CA THR A 10 -27.14 0.27 4.61
C THR A 10 -26.38 1.01 5.71
N GLN A 11 -26.29 0.44 6.91
CA GLN A 11 -25.49 1.00 8.00
C GLN A 11 -23.98 0.96 7.68
N MET A 12 -23.48 -0.12 7.08
CA MET A 12 -22.07 -0.23 6.68
C MET A 12 -21.71 0.79 5.58
N ASP A 13 -22.59 1.00 4.60
CA ASP A 13 -22.41 2.00 3.54
C ASP A 13 -22.37 3.42 4.12
N ASN A 14 -23.24 3.74 5.08
CA ASN A 14 -23.21 5.02 5.80
C ASN A 14 -21.91 5.24 6.60
N LEU A 15 -21.23 4.17 7.00
CA LEU A 15 -19.92 4.23 7.66
C LEU A 15 -18.76 4.32 6.66
N GLY A 16 -19.04 4.39 5.35
CA GLY A 16 -18.05 4.46 4.29
C GLY A 16 -17.33 3.13 4.01
N ILE A 17 -17.94 2.01 4.39
CA ILE A 17 -17.39 0.67 4.16
C ILE A 17 -17.85 0.18 2.79
N VAL A 18 -16.94 -0.42 2.03
CA VAL A 18 -17.24 -0.92 0.69
C VAL A 18 -18.13 -2.17 0.79
N VAL A 19 -19.33 -2.09 0.20
CA VAL A 19 -20.26 -3.22 0.13
C VAL A 19 -20.14 -3.91 -1.24
N VAL A 20 -19.74 -5.18 -1.21
CA VAL A 20 -19.59 -6.07 -2.36
C VAL A 20 -20.84 -6.95 -2.48
N LYS A 21 -21.65 -6.67 -3.50
CA LYS A 21 -22.92 -7.38 -3.77
C LYS A 21 -22.70 -8.67 -4.56
N ASP A 22 -21.69 -8.69 -5.42
CA ASP A 22 -21.37 -9.83 -6.28
C ASP A 22 -20.80 -10.99 -5.46
N ALA A 23 -21.07 -12.21 -5.92
CA ALA A 23 -20.52 -13.40 -5.30
C ALA A 23 -19.01 -13.49 -5.56
N PRO A 24 -18.16 -13.47 -4.51
CA PRO A 24 -16.74 -13.72 -4.68
C PRO A 24 -16.50 -15.17 -5.10
N LYS A 25 -15.38 -15.42 -5.78
CA LYS A 25 -14.91 -16.79 -6.11
C LYS A 25 -14.08 -17.39 -4.98
N LEU A 26 -13.89 -16.62 -3.92
CA LEU A 26 -13.16 -16.98 -2.71
C LEU A 26 -13.88 -18.08 -1.92
N ASP A 27 -13.15 -19.14 -1.58
CA ASP A 27 -13.53 -20.07 -0.52
C ASP A 27 -12.99 -19.54 0.82
N LEU A 28 -13.90 -19.25 1.75
CA LEU A 28 -13.59 -18.62 3.04
C LEU A 28 -12.64 -19.49 3.89
N ASP A 29 -12.88 -20.80 3.96
CA ASP A 29 -12.13 -21.69 4.83
C ASP A 29 -10.71 -21.90 4.30
N LEU A 30 -10.58 -22.13 2.99
CA LEU A 30 -9.27 -22.27 2.34
C LEU A 30 -8.47 -20.97 2.39
N TYR A 31 -9.15 -19.82 2.25
CA TYR A 31 -8.50 -18.51 2.35
C TYR A 31 -7.91 -18.28 3.73
N ILE A 32 -8.68 -18.52 4.80
CA ILE A 32 -8.27 -18.20 6.17
C ILE A 32 -7.21 -19.16 6.71
N GLN A 33 -7.10 -20.38 6.17
CA GLN A 33 -6.03 -21.33 6.50
C GLN A 33 -4.63 -20.82 6.13
N ASN A 34 -4.53 -19.90 5.17
CA ASN A 34 -3.24 -19.33 4.76
C ASN A 34 -2.65 -18.35 5.78
N TYR A 35 -3.43 -17.94 6.78
CA TYR A 35 -3.06 -16.91 7.74
C TYR A 35 -2.96 -17.43 9.16
N ARG A 36 -2.22 -16.72 10.01
CA ARG A 36 -2.04 -17.03 11.43
C ARG A 36 -2.15 -15.77 12.29
N GLY A 37 -2.43 -15.95 13.58
CA GLY A 37 -2.48 -14.85 14.54
C GLY A 37 -3.60 -13.85 14.27
N ARG A 38 -3.34 -12.58 14.60
CA ARG A 38 -4.39 -11.53 14.69
C ARG A 38 -5.03 -11.19 13.35
N THR A 39 -4.31 -11.33 12.23
CA THR A 39 -4.82 -10.99 10.89
C THR A 39 -5.99 -11.88 10.43
N ARG A 40 -6.11 -13.11 10.95
CA ARG A 40 -7.23 -14.01 10.64
C ARG A 40 -8.58 -13.39 11.00
N PHE A 41 -8.67 -12.87 12.23
CA PHE A 41 -9.87 -12.18 12.68
C PHE A 41 -10.12 -10.93 11.84
N ASP A 42 -9.09 -10.10 11.59
CA ASP A 42 -9.26 -8.84 10.86
C ASP A 42 -9.77 -9.07 9.42
N ARG A 43 -9.29 -10.13 8.77
CA ARG A 43 -9.75 -10.58 7.44
C ARG A 43 -11.18 -11.08 7.47
N LEU A 44 -11.52 -12.00 8.38
CA LEU A 44 -12.88 -12.52 8.56
C LEU A 44 -13.88 -11.40 8.86
N PHE A 45 -13.51 -10.51 9.77
CA PHE A 45 -14.34 -9.39 10.19
C PHE A 45 -14.55 -8.39 9.04
N LEU A 46 -13.54 -8.14 8.20
CA LEU A 46 -13.70 -7.32 7.00
C LEU A 46 -14.66 -7.98 6.00
N ILE A 47 -14.47 -9.26 5.70
CA ILE A 47 -15.32 -10.02 4.77
C ILE A 47 -16.77 -9.99 5.26
N GLY A 48 -16.99 -10.24 6.56
CA GLY A 48 -18.31 -10.20 7.18
C GLY A 48 -19.03 -8.86 7.06
N ARG A 49 -18.29 -7.74 7.03
CA ARG A 49 -18.85 -6.38 6.90
C ARG A 49 -18.99 -5.90 5.46
N SER A 50 -18.26 -6.51 4.53
CA SER A 50 -18.14 -6.04 3.15
C SER A 50 -18.89 -6.93 2.17
N SER A 51 -18.89 -8.25 2.35
CA SER A 51 -19.52 -9.20 1.42
C SER A 51 -20.96 -9.51 1.83
N VAL A 52 -21.91 -9.31 0.93
CA VAL A 52 -23.33 -9.67 1.17
C VAL A 52 -23.52 -11.19 1.24
N THR A 53 -22.81 -11.94 0.39
CA THR A 53 -22.97 -13.39 0.26
C THR A 53 -22.27 -14.17 1.38
N LEU A 54 -21.07 -13.75 1.78
CA LEU A 54 -20.28 -14.42 2.82
C LEU A 54 -20.46 -13.81 4.23
N CYS A 55 -21.37 -12.84 4.38
CA CYS A 55 -21.56 -12.06 5.60
C CYS A 55 -21.65 -12.93 6.87
N ILE A 56 -22.67 -13.79 6.92
CA ILE A 56 -23.04 -14.55 8.13
C ILE A 56 -21.95 -15.56 8.46
N ASP A 57 -21.47 -16.31 7.48
CA ASP A 57 -20.44 -17.35 7.68
C ASP A 57 -19.11 -16.73 8.13
N ALA A 58 -18.72 -15.59 7.55
CA ALA A 58 -17.50 -14.88 7.94
C ALA A 58 -17.61 -14.28 9.35
N LEU A 59 -18.78 -13.75 9.74
CA LEU A 59 -18.99 -13.23 11.10
C LEU A 59 -18.97 -14.35 12.15
N LYS A 60 -19.59 -15.51 11.88
CA LYS A 60 -19.51 -16.69 12.75
C LYS A 60 -18.08 -17.20 12.90
N ALA A 61 -17.36 -17.32 11.78
CA ALA A 61 -15.95 -17.68 11.79
C ALA A 61 -15.11 -16.66 12.59
N ALA A 62 -15.41 -15.35 12.47
CA ALA A 62 -14.75 -14.30 13.25
C ALA A 62 -15.03 -14.44 14.76
N ILE A 63 -16.27 -14.76 15.15
CA ILE A 63 -16.64 -15.00 16.55
C ILE A 63 -15.90 -16.21 17.10
N ALA A 64 -15.87 -17.32 16.35
CA ALA A 64 -15.14 -18.52 16.74
C ALA A 64 -13.64 -18.24 16.90
N GLU A 65 -13.03 -17.47 16.01
CA GLU A 65 -11.63 -17.07 16.10
C GLU A 65 -11.36 -16.12 17.27
N ALA A 66 -12.28 -15.19 17.56
CA ALA A 66 -12.19 -14.29 18.71
C ALA A 66 -12.25 -15.06 20.03
N LYS A 67 -13.13 -16.08 20.14
CA LYS A 67 -13.24 -16.95 21.32
C LYS A 67 -12.00 -17.85 21.53
N ARG A 68 -11.27 -18.19 20.46
CA ARG A 68 -9.96 -18.87 20.56
C ARG A 68 -8.87 -17.93 21.07
N GLY A 69 -9.03 -16.63 20.86
CA GLY A 69 -8.12 -15.59 21.30
C GLY A 69 -8.37 -15.11 22.73
N ARG A 70 -7.73 -13.99 23.10
CA ARG A 70 -7.90 -13.31 24.39
C ARG A 70 -8.50 -11.92 24.28
N ASP A 71 -8.73 -11.45 23.06
CA ASP A 71 -9.20 -10.10 22.76
C ASP A 71 -10.73 -10.04 22.89
N THR A 72 -11.21 -9.50 24.01
CA THR A 72 -12.64 -9.41 24.30
C THR A 72 -13.33 -8.34 23.47
N GLN A 73 -12.60 -7.31 23.03
CA GLN A 73 -13.18 -6.25 22.20
C GLN A 73 -13.54 -6.78 20.81
N ARG A 74 -12.63 -7.54 20.19
CA ARG A 74 -12.89 -8.22 18.90
C ARG A 74 -14.12 -9.13 18.95
N TYR A 75 -14.29 -9.87 20.03
CA TYR A 75 -15.49 -10.69 20.24
C TYR A 75 -16.75 -9.83 20.31
N ARG A 76 -16.72 -8.74 21.10
CA ARG A 76 -17.87 -7.82 21.22
C ARG A 76 -18.26 -7.24 19.86
N ASP A 77 -17.28 -6.76 19.10
CA ASP A 77 -17.49 -6.13 17.79
C ASP A 77 -18.08 -7.12 16.76
N ALA A 78 -17.59 -8.37 16.74
CA ALA A 78 -18.07 -9.40 15.82
C ALA A 78 -19.51 -9.85 16.15
N VAL A 79 -19.82 -10.07 17.44
CA VAL A 79 -21.17 -10.44 17.87
C VAL A 79 -22.16 -9.31 17.60
N GLU A 80 -21.78 -8.05 17.83
CA GLU A 80 -22.66 -6.92 17.55
C GLU A 80 -22.99 -6.79 16.06
N CYS A 81 -22.00 -7.01 15.18
CA CYS A 81 -22.25 -7.06 13.74
C CYS A 81 -23.20 -8.21 13.37
N LEU A 82 -22.99 -9.41 13.92
CA LEU A 82 -23.85 -10.57 13.66
C LEU A 82 -25.27 -10.33 14.19
N ARG A 83 -25.42 -9.68 15.34
CA ARG A 83 -26.73 -9.35 15.94
C ARG A 83 -27.57 -8.46 15.06
N ILE A 84 -26.94 -7.54 14.32
CA ILE A 84 -27.64 -6.66 13.38
C ILE A 84 -27.92 -7.42 12.07
N ALA A 85 -26.95 -8.16 11.55
CA ALA A 85 -27.05 -8.86 10.27
C ALA A 85 -28.01 -10.08 10.31
N SER A 86 -28.02 -10.84 11.41
CA SER A 86 -28.87 -12.02 11.62
C SER A 86 -29.30 -12.13 13.09
N PRO A 87 -30.33 -11.39 13.52
CA PRO A 87 -30.77 -11.35 14.92
C PRO A 87 -31.28 -12.70 15.47
N SER A 88 -31.70 -13.61 14.60
CA SER A 88 -32.21 -14.93 14.95
C SER A 88 -31.11 -15.98 15.17
N ASP A 89 -29.85 -15.63 14.90
CA ASP A 89 -28.75 -16.57 15.02
C ASP A 89 -28.38 -16.84 16.50
N PRO A 90 -28.19 -18.09 16.93
CA PRO A 90 -27.77 -18.39 18.31
C PRO A 90 -26.45 -17.71 18.73
N GLU A 91 -25.55 -17.45 17.77
CA GLU A 91 -24.26 -16.79 18.02
C GLU A 91 -24.37 -15.26 18.12
N ALA A 92 -25.54 -14.69 17.84
CA ALA A 92 -25.82 -13.24 17.96
C ALA A 92 -25.93 -12.75 19.41
N ASN A 93 -25.92 -13.66 20.39
CA ASN A 93 -26.03 -13.34 21.81
C ASN A 93 -24.65 -13.31 22.48
N PHE A 94 -24.40 -12.28 23.28
CA PHE A 94 -23.16 -12.17 24.06
C PHE A 94 -23.06 -13.29 25.10
N ASP A 95 -21.92 -13.97 25.08
CA ASP A 95 -21.48 -14.88 26.14
C ASP A 95 -20.86 -14.07 27.29
N GLN A 96 -21.75 -13.51 28.12
CA GLN A 96 -21.36 -12.62 29.23
C GLN A 96 -20.45 -13.33 30.24
N LYS A 97 -20.66 -14.64 30.45
CA LYS A 97 -19.82 -15.44 31.36
C LYS A 97 -18.41 -15.57 30.84
N TRP A 98 -18.24 -15.88 29.55
CA TRP A 98 -16.92 -15.95 28.93
C TRP A 98 -16.21 -14.58 28.97
N LEU A 99 -16.92 -13.50 28.65
CA LEU A 99 -16.39 -12.13 28.68
C LEU A 99 -15.81 -11.76 30.05
N GLU A 100 -16.60 -11.92 31.11
CA GLU A 100 -16.18 -11.58 32.48
C GLU A 100 -15.00 -12.44 32.95
N GLN A 101 -15.05 -13.76 32.68
CA GLN A 101 -13.95 -14.68 33.01
C GLN A 101 -12.67 -14.29 32.28
N GLN A 102 -12.76 -13.98 30.99
CA GLN A 102 -11.59 -13.64 30.18
C GLN A 102 -11.01 -12.28 30.57
N GLU A 103 -11.82 -11.28 30.90
CA GLU A 103 -11.36 -9.98 31.40
C GLU A 103 -10.65 -10.08 32.75
N VAL A 104 -11.12 -10.95 33.65
CA VAL A 104 -10.45 -11.22 34.92
C VAL A 104 -9.12 -11.95 34.67
N ALA A 105 -9.12 -12.98 33.83
CA ALA A 105 -7.92 -13.74 33.48
C ALA A 105 -6.85 -12.86 32.82
N ASN A 106 -7.25 -12.01 31.87
CA ASN A 106 -6.36 -11.07 31.18
C ASN A 106 -5.71 -10.08 32.16
N ARG A 107 -6.49 -9.52 33.09
CA ARG A 107 -5.99 -8.59 34.12
C ARG A 107 -5.02 -9.27 35.08
N ALA A 108 -5.35 -10.47 35.54
CA ALA A 108 -4.50 -11.25 36.43
C ALA A 108 -3.16 -11.61 35.75
N GLU A 109 -3.20 -12.02 34.48
CA GLU A 109 -2.00 -12.34 33.71
C GLU A 109 -1.12 -11.12 33.45
N THR A 110 -1.70 -9.97 33.11
CA THR A 110 -0.96 -8.70 32.97
C THR A 110 -0.25 -8.34 34.28
N ALA A 111 -0.94 -8.44 35.42
CA ALA A 111 -0.36 -8.14 36.72
C ALA A 111 0.77 -9.11 37.08
N ARG A 112 0.61 -10.41 36.77
CA ARG A 112 1.63 -11.44 36.96
C ARG A 112 2.91 -11.13 36.17
N LEU A 113 2.78 -10.90 34.86
CA LEU A 113 3.92 -10.61 33.97
C LEU A 113 4.64 -9.30 34.37
N GLN A 114 3.90 -8.28 34.82
CA GLN A 114 4.48 -7.03 35.33
C GLN A 114 5.26 -7.25 36.64
N ALA A 115 4.73 -8.06 37.56
CA ALA A 115 5.42 -8.40 38.81
C ALA A 115 6.69 -9.21 38.55
N GLU A 116 6.62 -10.20 37.65
CA GLU A 116 7.76 -11.01 37.24
C GLU A 116 8.85 -10.17 36.57
N LEU A 117 8.47 -9.28 35.65
CA LEU A 117 9.41 -8.34 35.02
C LEU A 117 10.09 -7.42 36.03
N LYS A 118 9.38 -7.01 37.11
CA LYS A 118 9.98 -6.21 38.19
C LYS A 118 11.05 -7.01 38.94
N VAL A 119 10.82 -8.31 39.18
CA VAL A 119 11.82 -9.20 39.79
C VAL A 119 13.04 -9.32 38.87
N TYR A 120 12.86 -9.53 37.57
CA TYR A 120 13.98 -9.60 36.62
C TYR A 120 14.81 -8.32 36.58
N LYS A 121 14.15 -7.15 36.66
CA LYS A 121 14.83 -5.85 36.73
C LYS A 121 15.64 -5.69 38.01
N ASN A 122 15.12 -6.14 39.15
CA ASN A 122 15.86 -6.10 40.42
C ASN A 122 17.09 -7.04 40.39
N ASN A 123 16.98 -8.17 39.70
CA ASN A 123 18.07 -9.15 39.56
C ASN A 123 19.12 -8.75 38.51
N LEU A 124 18.86 -7.72 37.69
CA LEU A 124 19.76 -7.18 36.67
C LEU A 124 20.24 -8.20 35.61
N ILE A 125 19.43 -9.22 35.32
CA ILE A 125 19.73 -10.21 34.27
C ILE A 125 19.14 -9.74 32.95
N LYS A 126 19.99 -9.23 32.05
CA LYS A 126 19.57 -8.64 30.75
C LYS A 126 18.66 -9.55 29.94
N GLU A 127 19.01 -10.82 29.78
CA GLU A 127 18.22 -11.76 28.96
C GLU A 127 16.83 -12.01 29.58
N SER A 128 16.73 -12.13 30.91
CA SER A 128 15.45 -12.28 31.60
C SER A 128 14.60 -11.01 31.50
N ILE A 129 15.20 -9.83 31.55
CA ILE A 129 14.50 -8.55 31.35
C ILE A 129 13.96 -8.47 29.91
N ARG A 130 14.78 -8.87 28.92
CA ARG A 130 14.39 -8.91 27.50
C ARG A 130 13.21 -9.85 27.26
N MET A 131 13.30 -11.10 27.72
CA MET A 131 12.23 -12.09 27.61
C MET A 131 10.96 -11.65 28.35
N GLY A 132 11.09 -11.10 29.57
CA GLY A 132 9.93 -10.59 30.31
C GLY A 132 9.23 -9.43 29.59
N HIS A 133 9.98 -8.55 28.91
CA HIS A 133 9.40 -7.53 28.04
C HIS A 133 8.74 -8.12 26.78
N GLU A 134 9.31 -9.18 26.22
CA GLU A 134 8.74 -9.90 25.07
C GLU A 134 7.40 -10.57 25.41
N ASP A 135 7.34 -11.26 26.54
CA ASP A 135 6.14 -11.98 27.00
C ASP A 135 5.03 -11.01 27.38
N LEU A 136 5.38 -9.91 28.07
CA LEU A 136 4.43 -8.83 28.33
C LEU A 136 3.90 -8.22 27.02
N GLY A 137 4.78 -7.96 26.05
CA GLY A 137 4.39 -7.44 24.74
C GLY A 137 3.45 -8.39 23.98
N LYS A 138 3.76 -9.69 23.94
CA LYS A 138 2.92 -10.72 23.30
C LYS A 138 1.56 -10.83 23.97
N HIS A 139 1.51 -10.78 25.30
CA HIS A 139 0.25 -10.80 26.05
C HIS A 139 -0.59 -9.56 25.74
N LEU A 140 -0.02 -8.36 25.83
CA LEU A 140 -0.72 -7.10 25.52
C LEU A 140 -1.21 -7.06 24.07
N GLU A 141 -0.41 -7.54 23.13
CA GLU A 141 -0.82 -7.68 21.73
C GLU A 141 -1.98 -8.66 21.60
N SER A 142 -1.96 -9.80 22.31
CA SER A 142 -3.04 -10.79 22.28
C SER A 142 -4.36 -10.30 22.90
N THR A 143 -4.29 -9.37 23.87
CA THR A 143 -5.47 -8.76 24.50
C THR A 143 -5.99 -7.54 23.74
N GLY A 144 -5.24 -7.02 22.76
CA GLY A 144 -5.63 -5.88 21.93
C GLY A 144 -5.06 -4.53 22.38
N ASP A 145 -4.21 -4.48 23.41
CA ASP A 145 -3.50 -3.26 23.80
C ASP A 145 -2.24 -3.07 22.93
N LEU A 146 -2.45 -2.55 21.72
CA LEU A 146 -1.39 -2.34 20.73
C LEU A 146 -0.39 -1.26 21.13
N ASN A 147 -0.80 -0.28 21.93
CA ASN A 147 0.09 0.77 22.41
C ASN A 147 1.02 0.24 23.49
N GLY A 148 0.46 -0.47 24.49
CA GLY A 148 1.24 -1.13 25.52
C GLY A 148 2.19 -2.19 24.95
N ALA A 149 1.76 -2.93 23.92
CA ALA A 149 2.61 -3.90 23.23
C ALA A 149 3.80 -3.23 22.53
N ALA A 150 3.58 -2.15 21.77
CA ALA A 150 4.65 -1.40 21.10
C ALA A 150 5.68 -0.85 22.10
N ASP A 151 5.21 -0.35 23.25
CA ASP A 151 6.07 0.15 24.33
C ASP A 151 6.88 -0.97 24.97
N ALA A 152 6.26 -2.13 25.23
CA ALA A 152 6.93 -3.29 25.79
C ALA A 152 8.03 -3.81 24.86
N TYR A 153 7.74 -3.94 23.56
CA TYR A 153 8.73 -4.34 22.56
C TYR A 153 9.86 -3.33 22.37
N SER A 154 9.55 -2.03 22.43
CA SER A 154 10.57 -0.98 22.34
C SER A 154 11.55 -1.02 23.52
N LYS A 155 11.07 -1.38 24.71
CA LYS A 155 11.88 -1.54 25.94
C LYS A 155 12.79 -2.77 25.93
N MET A 156 12.65 -3.69 24.97
CA MET A 156 13.60 -4.80 24.80
C MET A 156 14.95 -4.34 24.23
N ARG A 157 15.00 -3.19 23.55
CA ARG A 157 16.18 -2.73 22.80
C ARG A 157 17.48 -2.63 23.62
N PRO A 158 17.48 -2.08 24.85
CA PRO A 158 18.72 -1.94 25.64
C PRO A 158 19.35 -3.27 26.04
N ASP A 159 18.54 -4.34 26.09
CA ASP A 159 18.93 -5.67 26.58
C ASP A 159 19.23 -6.67 25.45
N ILE A 160 19.35 -6.18 24.20
CA ILE A 160 19.71 -6.99 23.04
C ILE A 160 21.19 -7.38 23.11
N SER A 161 21.47 -8.68 22.98
CA SER A 161 22.83 -9.24 22.96
C SER A 161 23.20 -9.91 21.64
N GLN A 162 22.22 -10.33 20.84
CA GLN A 162 22.42 -11.01 19.55
C GLN A 162 21.64 -10.32 18.43
N VAL A 163 22.11 -10.46 17.19
CA VAL A 163 21.44 -9.91 15.99
C VAL A 163 20.06 -10.51 15.79
N LYS A 164 19.90 -11.81 16.08
CA LYS A 164 18.60 -12.49 16.07
C LYS A 164 17.57 -11.78 16.94
N HIS A 165 17.95 -11.36 18.15
CA HIS A 165 17.05 -10.64 19.04
C HIS A 165 16.64 -9.27 18.47
N LEU A 166 17.53 -8.59 17.74
CA LEU A 166 17.22 -7.34 17.05
C LEU A 166 16.24 -7.56 15.89
N ILE A 167 16.41 -8.63 15.12
CA ILE A 167 15.48 -9.04 14.06
C ILE A 167 14.10 -9.34 14.66
N ASP A 168 14.04 -10.10 15.75
CA ASP A 168 12.78 -10.49 16.39
C ASP A 168 12.02 -9.28 16.96
N VAL A 169 12.71 -8.38 17.66
CA VAL A 169 12.13 -7.10 18.11
C VAL A 169 11.63 -6.27 16.93
N GLY A 170 12.39 -6.22 15.83
CA GLY A 170 11.99 -5.55 14.61
C GLY A 170 10.71 -6.13 14.01
N LYS A 171 10.60 -7.46 13.93
CA LYS A 171 9.39 -8.17 13.46
C LYS A 171 8.17 -7.86 14.35
N HIS A 172 8.32 -7.89 15.67
CA HIS A 172 7.26 -7.54 16.62
C HIS A 172 6.76 -6.11 16.43
N LEU A 173 7.68 -5.13 16.35
CA LEU A 173 7.33 -3.72 16.14
C LEU A 173 6.64 -3.50 14.78
N ILE A 174 7.15 -4.11 13.70
CA ILE A 174 6.52 -4.03 12.38
C ILE A 174 5.10 -4.60 12.43
N ARG A 175 4.88 -5.75 13.05
CA ARG A 175 3.56 -6.37 13.16
C ARG A 175 2.57 -5.48 13.91
N VAL A 176 2.99 -4.88 15.02
CA VAL A 176 2.13 -3.94 15.78
C VAL A 176 1.87 -2.66 14.99
N SER A 177 2.88 -2.12 14.29
CA SER A 177 2.70 -0.95 13.41
C SER A 177 1.75 -1.22 12.25
N ILE A 178 1.77 -2.42 11.67
CA ILE A 178 0.81 -2.84 10.63
C ILE A 178 -0.62 -2.86 11.20
N GLN A 179 -0.82 -3.42 12.40
CA GLN A 179 -2.13 -3.45 13.05
C GLN A 179 -2.65 -2.04 13.38
N ARG A 180 -1.76 -1.13 13.77
CA ARG A 180 -2.08 0.30 14.00
C ARG A 180 -2.23 1.11 12.70
N ARG A 181 -1.89 0.52 11.54
CA ARG A 181 -1.85 1.18 10.22
C ARG A 181 -0.88 2.38 10.17
N GLU A 182 0.24 2.28 10.88
CA GLU A 182 1.29 3.31 10.94
C GLU A 182 2.41 3.02 9.93
N TRP A 183 2.13 3.26 8.64
CA TRP A 183 3.02 2.88 7.53
C TRP A 183 4.42 3.51 7.62
N ALA A 184 4.52 4.76 8.08
CA ALA A 184 5.80 5.45 8.25
C ALA A 184 6.71 4.76 9.28
N MET A 185 6.14 4.22 10.37
CA MET A 185 6.91 3.55 11.41
C MET A 185 7.45 2.19 10.95
N ILE A 186 6.74 1.50 10.06
CA ILE A 186 7.22 0.26 9.44
C ILE A 186 8.55 0.51 8.71
N ASN A 187 8.62 1.57 7.90
CA ASN A 187 9.85 1.93 7.18
C ASN A 187 10.99 2.28 8.16
N ALA A 188 10.69 3.01 9.24
CA ALA A 188 11.67 3.33 10.27
C ALA A 188 12.18 2.09 11.04
N HIS A 189 11.32 1.08 11.25
CA HIS A 189 11.72 -0.19 11.88
C HIS A 189 12.52 -1.07 10.93
N LEU A 190 12.13 -1.15 9.64
CA LEU A 190 12.86 -1.89 8.61
C LEU A 190 14.26 -1.33 8.38
N ALA A 191 14.43 -0.01 8.37
CA ALA A 191 15.76 0.63 8.25
C ALA A 191 16.69 0.28 9.43
N LYS A 192 16.14 -0.07 10.59
CA LYS A 192 16.91 -0.52 11.77
C LYS A 192 17.20 -2.02 11.74
N MET A 193 16.59 -2.76 10.82
CA MET A 193 16.83 -4.18 10.58
C MET A 193 17.76 -4.43 9.38
N THR A 194 18.14 -3.40 8.63
CA THR A 194 19.15 -3.53 7.57
C THR A 194 20.54 -3.44 8.17
N PHE A 195 21.35 -4.49 7.99
CA PHE A 195 22.66 -4.62 8.64
C PHE A 195 23.84 -4.20 7.75
N ALA A 196 23.57 -3.61 6.58
CA ALA A 196 24.58 -3.13 5.63
C ALA A 196 25.70 -4.15 5.35
N GLY A 197 25.35 -5.45 5.27
CA GLY A 197 26.30 -6.53 4.99
C GLY A 197 27.09 -7.05 6.18
N GLN A 198 26.83 -6.59 7.42
CA GLN A 198 27.51 -7.13 8.62
C GLN A 198 27.12 -8.58 8.93
N TYR A 199 25.90 -9.01 8.57
CA TYR A 199 25.36 -10.35 8.86
C TYR A 199 24.65 -10.95 7.62
N PRO A 200 25.39 -11.39 6.60
CA PRO A 200 24.82 -11.71 5.28
C PRO A 200 23.87 -12.92 5.27
N GLU A 201 24.04 -13.92 6.15
CA GLU A 201 23.16 -15.09 6.19
C GLU A 201 21.80 -14.78 6.82
N GLU A 202 21.80 -14.11 7.97
CA GLU A 202 20.58 -13.73 8.70
C GLU A 202 19.81 -12.65 7.95
N GLU A 203 20.53 -11.76 7.28
CA GLU A 203 19.97 -10.76 6.37
C GLU A 203 19.25 -11.46 5.21
N LYS A 204 19.90 -12.38 4.48
CA LYS A 204 19.26 -13.14 3.38
C LYS A 204 18.01 -13.89 3.82
N ALA A 205 18.01 -14.50 5.01
CA ALA A 205 16.85 -15.21 5.54
C ALA A 205 15.67 -14.27 5.88
N THR A 206 15.98 -13.02 6.25
CA THR A 206 14.98 -12.02 6.67
C THR A 206 14.56 -11.09 5.52
N GLN A 207 15.35 -11.01 4.45
CA GLN A 207 15.08 -10.18 3.28
C GLN A 207 13.65 -10.34 2.73
N PRO A 208 13.09 -11.55 2.51
CA PRO A 208 11.73 -11.69 1.99
C PRO A 208 10.68 -11.05 2.91
N TYR A 209 10.81 -11.23 4.23
CA TYR A 209 9.92 -10.61 5.20
C TYR A 209 10.01 -9.08 5.15
N MET A 210 11.23 -8.55 5.05
CA MET A 210 11.47 -7.11 4.97
C MET A 210 10.89 -6.51 3.70
N SER A 211 11.07 -7.18 2.55
CA SER A 211 10.53 -6.76 1.26
C SER A 211 9.00 -6.75 1.25
N ILE A 212 8.36 -7.79 1.80
CA ILE A 212 6.89 -7.86 1.90
C ILE A 212 6.35 -6.78 2.84
N ALA A 213 6.94 -6.63 4.03
CA ALA A 213 6.52 -5.60 4.98
C ALA A 213 6.69 -4.18 4.41
N ARG A 214 7.79 -3.93 3.68
CA ARG A 214 8.03 -2.67 2.98
C ARG A 214 7.01 -2.44 1.86
N GLY A 215 6.71 -3.47 1.07
CA GLY A 215 5.70 -3.43 0.02
C GLY A 215 4.32 -3.06 0.57
N ILE A 216 3.93 -3.63 1.72
CA ILE A 216 2.66 -3.30 2.40
C ILE A 216 2.67 -1.86 2.91
N ALA A 217 3.80 -1.38 3.46
CA ALA A 217 3.92 0.01 3.88
C ALA A 217 3.78 1.00 2.71
N TYR A 218 4.43 0.73 1.57
CA TYR A 218 4.27 1.55 0.36
C TYR A 218 2.87 1.48 -0.23
N LEU A 219 2.24 0.30 -0.23
CA LEU A 219 0.84 0.14 -0.62
C LEU A 219 -0.07 1.02 0.24
N GLY A 220 0.09 0.96 1.56
CA GLY A 220 -0.68 1.79 2.51
C GLY A 220 -0.46 3.30 2.35
N SER A 221 0.71 3.71 1.86
CA SER A 221 1.02 5.12 1.52
C SER A 221 0.55 5.53 0.11
N GLY A 222 0.11 4.59 -0.73
CA GLY A 222 -0.29 4.86 -2.12
C GLY A 222 0.85 4.90 -3.14
N GLU A 223 2.07 4.50 -2.75
CA GLU A 223 3.25 4.43 -3.61
C GLU A 223 3.30 3.09 -4.37
N TYR A 224 2.46 2.95 -5.41
CA TYR A 224 2.26 1.67 -6.09
C TYR A 224 3.51 1.11 -6.81
N TYR A 225 4.34 1.97 -7.42
CA TYR A 225 5.54 1.55 -8.14
C TYR A 225 6.61 0.98 -7.19
N SER A 226 6.93 1.71 -6.12
CA SER A 226 7.86 1.28 -5.08
C SER A 226 7.38 -0.02 -4.41
N ALA A 227 6.07 -0.13 -4.15
CA ALA A 227 5.46 -1.34 -3.61
C ALA A 227 5.63 -2.55 -4.56
N ALA A 228 5.36 -2.37 -5.86
CA ALA A 228 5.51 -3.42 -6.87
C ALA A 228 6.94 -3.98 -6.89
N ILE A 229 7.96 -3.12 -6.94
CA ILE A 229 9.36 -3.54 -6.92
C ILE A 229 9.69 -4.35 -5.66
N CYS A 230 9.18 -3.92 -4.49
CA CYS A 230 9.41 -4.64 -3.24
C CYS A 230 8.79 -6.05 -3.25
N PHE A 231 7.58 -6.21 -3.81
CA PHE A 231 6.93 -7.53 -3.91
C PHE A 231 7.60 -8.43 -4.96
N LEU A 232 8.03 -7.87 -6.10
CA LEU A 232 8.73 -8.61 -7.16
C LEU A 232 10.14 -9.06 -6.74
N GLY A 233 10.79 -8.29 -5.86
CA GLY A 233 12.08 -8.62 -5.28
C GLY A 233 12.03 -9.63 -4.12
N ALA A 234 10.85 -10.11 -3.73
CA ALA A 234 10.74 -11.16 -2.71
C ALA A 234 11.16 -12.52 -3.30
N ASP A 235 12.24 -13.10 -2.76
CA ASP A 235 12.72 -14.43 -3.18
C ASP A 235 11.70 -15.52 -2.78
N SER A 236 11.40 -16.42 -3.71
CA SER A 236 10.44 -17.53 -3.56
C SER A 236 11.02 -18.77 -2.86
N ASN A 237 12.34 -18.85 -2.66
CA ASN A 237 13.03 -20.09 -2.27
C ASN A 237 13.10 -20.37 -0.76
N ILE A 238 12.85 -19.39 0.10
CA ILE A 238 12.99 -19.54 1.57
C ILE A 238 11.63 -19.93 2.13
N ASN A 239 11.44 -21.08 2.78
CA ASN A 239 10.20 -21.54 3.45
C ASN A 239 9.27 -20.39 3.97
N LEU A 240 8.51 -19.82 3.04
CA LEU A 240 7.93 -18.49 3.15
C LEU A 240 6.64 -18.56 3.99
N SER A 241 5.96 -19.70 3.92
CA SER A 241 4.63 -19.90 4.49
C SER A 241 4.54 -19.77 6.02
N ALA A 242 5.64 -19.92 6.77
CA ALA A 242 5.60 -19.83 8.24
C ALA A 242 6.02 -18.44 8.76
N THR A 243 6.81 -17.69 7.99
CA THR A 243 7.56 -16.53 8.49
C THR A 243 6.77 -15.22 8.43
N TYR A 244 5.76 -15.11 7.57
CA TYR A 244 4.92 -13.90 7.44
C TYR A 244 3.42 -14.18 7.36
N ALA A 245 2.97 -15.40 7.70
CA ALA A 245 1.54 -15.76 7.73
C ALA A 245 0.72 -14.89 8.71
N ASP A 246 1.39 -14.19 9.63
CA ASP A 246 0.81 -13.19 10.52
C ASP A 246 0.50 -11.85 9.82
N ILE A 247 1.05 -11.61 8.63
CA ILE A 247 0.91 -10.36 7.87
C ILE A 247 0.22 -10.60 6.52
N ALA A 248 0.72 -11.54 5.71
CA ALA A 248 0.29 -11.79 4.34
C ALA A 248 0.42 -13.27 3.94
N SER A 249 -0.21 -13.67 2.84
CA SER A 249 -0.07 -15.01 2.25
C SER A 249 0.83 -14.99 1.01
N ARG A 250 1.21 -16.16 0.47
CA ARG A 250 1.90 -16.25 -0.83
C ARG A 250 1.01 -15.75 -1.98
N ASN A 251 -0.29 -16.02 -1.91
CA ASN A 251 -1.28 -15.54 -2.85
C ASN A 251 -1.35 -14.01 -2.81
N ASP A 252 -1.33 -13.40 -1.62
CA ASP A 252 -1.32 -11.94 -1.47
C ASP A 252 -0.12 -11.30 -2.16
N VAL A 253 1.08 -11.87 -2.01
CA VAL A 253 2.29 -11.35 -2.67
C VAL A 253 2.15 -11.41 -4.20
N ALA A 254 1.55 -12.48 -4.73
CA ALA A 254 1.25 -12.61 -6.16
C ALA A 254 0.26 -11.52 -6.62
N ILE A 255 -0.83 -11.32 -5.86
CA ILE A 255 -1.89 -10.37 -6.19
C ILE A 255 -1.36 -8.93 -6.08
N TYR A 256 -0.71 -8.57 -4.98
CA TYR A 256 -0.18 -7.23 -4.75
C TYR A 256 0.91 -6.92 -5.77
N GLY A 257 1.89 -7.82 -5.94
CA GLY A 257 2.95 -7.64 -6.92
C GLY A 257 2.41 -7.50 -8.34
N GLY A 258 1.49 -8.38 -8.76
CA GLY A 258 0.96 -8.39 -10.12
C GLY A 258 0.04 -7.21 -10.43
N LEU A 259 -0.90 -6.86 -9.53
CA LEU A 259 -1.81 -5.73 -9.75
C LEU A 259 -1.08 -4.38 -9.69
N LEU A 260 -0.16 -4.22 -8.74
CA LEU A 260 0.60 -2.98 -8.59
C LEU A 260 1.56 -2.81 -9.77
N ALA A 261 2.27 -3.86 -10.17
CA ALA A 261 3.10 -3.82 -11.37
C ALA A 261 2.27 -3.47 -12.62
N LEU A 262 1.10 -4.11 -12.81
CA LEU A 262 0.24 -3.82 -13.94
C LEU A 262 -0.26 -2.36 -13.96
N ALA A 263 -0.48 -1.76 -12.79
CA ALA A 263 -0.88 -0.36 -12.68
C ALA A 263 0.29 0.62 -12.92
N SER A 264 1.52 0.29 -12.50
CA SER A 264 2.62 1.26 -12.47
C SER A 264 3.73 1.07 -13.51
N MET A 265 4.08 -0.17 -13.90
CA MET A 265 5.28 -0.48 -14.70
C MET A 265 5.02 -0.49 -16.21
N ASP A 266 5.97 -0.08 -17.03
CA ASP A 266 5.75 -0.08 -18.49
C ASP A 266 5.69 -1.50 -19.10
N ARG A 267 5.32 -1.58 -20.39
CA ARG A 267 5.17 -2.87 -21.10
C ARG A 267 6.45 -3.71 -21.07
N ASP A 268 7.60 -3.07 -21.25
CA ASP A 268 8.91 -3.74 -21.26
C ASP A 268 9.33 -4.17 -19.85
N GLU A 269 9.02 -3.35 -18.84
CA GLU A 269 9.27 -3.67 -17.44
C GLU A 269 8.39 -4.84 -16.97
N LEU A 270 7.12 -4.88 -17.38
CA LEU A 270 6.24 -6.02 -17.10
C LEU A 270 6.76 -7.33 -17.70
N GLN A 271 7.34 -7.28 -18.90
CA GLN A 271 7.95 -8.46 -19.49
C GLN A 271 9.17 -8.91 -18.67
N ARG A 272 10.11 -7.98 -18.40
CA ARG A 272 11.38 -8.27 -17.74
C ARG A 272 11.25 -8.64 -16.26
N GLU A 273 10.52 -7.83 -15.49
CA GLU A 273 10.47 -7.91 -14.03
C GLU A 273 9.39 -8.87 -13.51
N VAL A 274 8.36 -9.17 -14.31
CA VAL A 274 7.20 -9.97 -13.88
C VAL A 274 7.11 -11.31 -14.60
N LEU A 275 7.17 -11.33 -15.95
CA LEU A 275 6.98 -12.56 -16.72
C LEU A 275 8.27 -13.38 -16.86
N ASP A 276 9.41 -12.71 -17.02
CA ASP A 276 10.73 -13.34 -17.18
C ASP A 276 11.43 -13.59 -15.83
N ASN A 277 10.94 -12.99 -14.75
CA ASN A 277 11.46 -13.19 -13.40
C ASN A 277 11.08 -14.59 -12.87
N SER A 278 12.08 -15.46 -12.75
CA SER A 278 11.90 -16.85 -12.30
C SER A 278 11.39 -16.96 -10.86
N SER A 279 11.81 -16.07 -9.96
CA SER A 279 11.36 -16.05 -8.57
C SER A 279 9.89 -15.65 -8.46
N PHE A 280 9.50 -14.58 -9.15
CA PHE A 280 8.12 -14.10 -9.10
C PHE A 280 7.13 -15.00 -9.83
N ARG A 281 7.59 -15.71 -10.86
CA ARG A 281 6.76 -16.67 -11.60
C ARG A 281 6.18 -17.78 -10.71
N VAL A 282 6.90 -18.21 -9.68
CA VAL A 282 6.40 -19.19 -8.69
C VAL A 282 5.19 -18.65 -7.93
N PHE A 283 5.17 -17.36 -7.59
CA PHE A 283 4.01 -16.72 -6.97
C PHE A 283 2.84 -16.59 -7.94
N LEU A 284 3.11 -16.22 -9.20
CA LEU A 284 2.08 -16.10 -10.25
C LEU A 284 1.44 -17.44 -10.66
N GLU A 285 2.08 -18.57 -10.38
CA GLU A 285 1.48 -19.89 -10.58
C GLU A 285 0.35 -20.18 -9.57
N LEU A 286 0.37 -19.53 -8.40
CA LEU A 286 -0.73 -19.60 -7.44
C LEU A 286 -1.98 -18.87 -7.96
N GLU A 287 -1.79 -17.80 -8.74
CA GLU A 287 -2.86 -16.97 -9.29
C GLU A 287 -2.78 -16.87 -10.83
N PRO A 288 -3.15 -17.96 -11.55
CA PRO A 288 -2.99 -18.04 -13.01
C PRO A 288 -3.82 -17.00 -13.78
N HIS A 289 -4.93 -16.53 -13.18
CA HIS A 289 -5.78 -15.52 -13.78
C HIS A 289 -5.06 -14.16 -13.90
N LEU A 290 -4.28 -13.77 -12.89
CA LEU A 290 -3.52 -12.53 -12.88
C LEU A 290 -2.35 -12.60 -13.88
N ARG A 291 -1.65 -13.73 -13.93
CA ARG A 291 -0.63 -13.99 -14.96
C ARG A 291 -1.20 -13.87 -16.37
N ARG A 292 -2.40 -14.41 -16.60
CA ARG A 292 -3.10 -14.31 -17.88
C ARG A 292 -3.45 -12.85 -18.20
N ALA A 293 -3.94 -12.06 -17.24
CA ALA A 293 -4.24 -10.65 -17.45
C ALA A 293 -2.98 -9.85 -17.86
N ILE A 294 -1.86 -10.03 -17.14
CA ILE A 294 -0.59 -9.37 -17.45
C ILE A 294 -0.09 -9.77 -18.86
N THR A 295 -0.20 -11.05 -19.21
CA THR A 295 0.17 -11.54 -20.54
C THR A 295 -0.72 -10.94 -21.64
N MET A 296 -2.03 -10.77 -21.41
CA MET A 296 -2.94 -10.11 -22.35
C MET A 296 -2.58 -8.64 -22.55
N PHE A 297 -2.19 -7.94 -21.48
CA PHE A 297 -1.70 -6.56 -21.57
C PHE A 297 -0.41 -6.47 -22.41
N VAL A 298 0.58 -7.33 -22.14
CA VAL A 298 1.84 -7.36 -22.90
C VAL A 298 1.63 -7.76 -24.36
N ASN A 299 0.61 -8.56 -24.66
CA ASN A 299 0.25 -8.93 -26.05
C ASN A 299 -0.64 -7.90 -26.77
N GLY A 300 -1.00 -6.78 -26.12
CA GLY A 300 -1.85 -5.74 -26.71
C GLY A 300 -3.34 -6.07 -26.77
N ARG A 301 -3.80 -7.10 -26.05
CA ARG A 301 -5.21 -7.49 -25.93
C ARG A 301 -5.83 -6.86 -24.67
N TYR A 302 -6.04 -5.55 -24.71
CA TYR A 302 -6.41 -4.77 -23.52
C TYR A 302 -7.85 -5.02 -23.03
N SER A 303 -8.81 -5.26 -23.92
CA SER A 303 -10.20 -5.56 -23.52
C SER A 303 -10.26 -6.82 -22.66
N SER A 304 -9.64 -7.90 -23.13
CA SER A 304 -9.56 -9.17 -22.39
C SER A 304 -8.80 -9.05 -21.06
N CYS A 305 -7.81 -8.14 -20.97
CA CYS A 305 -7.13 -7.86 -19.70
C CYS A 305 -8.11 -7.29 -18.67
N ILE A 306 -8.88 -6.25 -19.05
CA ILE A 306 -9.86 -5.61 -18.17
C ILE A 306 -10.97 -6.58 -17.80
N GLU A 307 -11.49 -7.36 -18.75
CA GLU A 307 -12.52 -8.38 -18.49
C GLU A 307 -12.07 -9.41 -17.44
N ILE A 308 -10.82 -9.88 -17.52
CA ILE A 308 -10.27 -10.81 -16.51
C ILE A 308 -10.19 -10.13 -15.15
N LEU A 309 -9.74 -8.87 -15.08
CA LEU A 309 -9.62 -8.15 -13.81
C LEU A 309 -10.99 -7.90 -13.18
N GLU A 310 -11.96 -7.40 -13.94
CA GLU A 310 -13.33 -7.16 -13.45
C GLU A 310 -13.99 -8.44 -12.94
N ALA A 311 -13.71 -9.59 -13.57
CA ALA A 311 -14.23 -10.88 -13.11
C ALA A 311 -13.70 -11.34 -11.73
N TYR A 312 -12.62 -10.75 -11.22
CA TYR A 312 -12.04 -11.03 -9.89
C TYR A 312 -12.07 -9.80 -8.97
N ARG A 313 -12.65 -8.69 -9.42
CA ARG A 313 -12.83 -7.48 -8.62
C ARG A 313 -13.52 -7.71 -7.28
N PRO A 314 -14.58 -8.56 -7.17
CA PRO A 314 -15.20 -8.85 -5.87
C PRO A 314 -14.21 -9.42 -4.87
N ASP A 315 -13.30 -10.31 -5.30
CA ASP A 315 -12.31 -10.94 -4.43
C ASP A 315 -11.31 -9.91 -3.91
N TYR A 316 -10.84 -9.01 -4.78
CA TYR A 316 -9.86 -7.98 -4.38
C TYR A 316 -10.46 -6.89 -3.49
N LEU A 317 -11.77 -6.64 -3.57
CA LEU A 317 -12.48 -5.71 -2.68
C LEU A 317 -12.64 -6.25 -1.25
N LEU A 318 -12.44 -7.56 -1.05
CA LEU A 318 -12.54 -8.21 0.25
C LEU A 318 -11.17 -8.34 0.98
N ASP A 319 -10.12 -7.75 0.42
CA ASP A 319 -8.78 -7.76 1.02
C ASP A 319 -8.52 -6.54 1.94
N ILE A 320 -7.74 -6.76 3.02
CA ILE A 320 -7.52 -5.79 4.09
C ILE A 320 -6.66 -4.60 3.72
N TYR A 321 -5.75 -4.80 2.77
CA TYR A 321 -4.83 -3.77 2.31
C TYR A 321 -5.33 -3.20 0.99
N LEU A 322 -5.77 -4.03 0.05
CA LEU A 322 -6.15 -3.57 -1.29
C LEU A 322 -7.46 -2.80 -1.35
N GLN A 323 -8.46 -3.10 -0.51
CA GLN A 323 -9.84 -2.58 -0.66
C GLN A 323 -9.88 -1.06 -0.92
N LYS A 324 -9.06 -0.28 -0.21
CA LYS A 324 -8.99 1.19 -0.35
C LYS A 324 -8.35 1.66 -1.65
N HIS A 325 -7.48 0.85 -2.24
CA HIS A 325 -6.69 1.20 -3.41
C HIS A 325 -7.27 0.65 -4.72
N ILE A 326 -8.17 -0.34 -4.68
CA ILE A 326 -8.72 -0.99 -5.88
C ILE A 326 -9.31 0.01 -6.88
N SER A 327 -10.09 0.99 -6.43
CA SER A 327 -10.65 2.03 -7.32
C SER A 327 -9.55 2.79 -8.09
N THR A 328 -8.49 3.19 -7.38
CA THR A 328 -7.35 3.93 -7.95
C THR A 328 -6.52 3.05 -8.88
N ILE A 329 -6.25 1.80 -8.48
CA ILE A 329 -5.47 0.83 -9.24
C ILE A 329 -6.19 0.51 -10.55
N TYR A 330 -7.49 0.24 -10.51
CA TYR A 330 -8.28 -0.09 -11.70
C TYR A 330 -8.38 1.11 -12.66
N ALA A 331 -8.59 2.32 -12.14
CA ALA A 331 -8.55 3.53 -12.94
C ALA A 331 -7.21 3.70 -13.65
N LYS A 332 -6.08 3.52 -12.95
CA LYS A 332 -4.73 3.59 -13.54
C LYS A 332 -4.51 2.53 -14.62
N ILE A 333 -4.90 1.27 -14.37
CA ILE A 333 -4.78 0.18 -15.35
C ILE A 333 -5.62 0.49 -16.59
N ARG A 334 -6.84 0.98 -16.40
CA ARG A 334 -7.75 1.34 -17.49
C ARG A 334 -7.22 2.49 -18.34
N SER A 335 -6.82 3.60 -17.72
CA SER A 335 -6.20 4.74 -18.43
C SER A 335 -4.96 4.30 -19.21
N LYS A 336 -4.13 3.45 -18.61
CA LYS A 336 -2.93 2.91 -19.27
C LYS A 336 -3.26 2.01 -20.45
N CYS A 337 -4.26 1.14 -20.34
CA CYS A 337 -4.75 0.33 -21.45
C CYS A 337 -5.21 1.19 -22.63
N ILE A 338 -5.95 2.27 -22.35
CA ILE A 338 -6.45 3.20 -23.38
C ILE A 338 -5.27 3.92 -24.06
N VAL A 339 -4.31 4.44 -23.28
CA VAL A 339 -3.12 5.11 -23.85
C VAL A 339 -2.35 4.16 -24.75
N GLN A 340 -2.05 2.95 -24.26
CA GLN A 340 -1.27 1.95 -25.01
C GLN A 340 -1.99 1.47 -26.27
N TYR A 341 -3.32 1.35 -26.22
CA TYR A 341 -4.13 1.06 -27.40
C TYR A 341 -4.05 2.15 -28.47
N LEU A 342 -3.93 3.42 -28.08
CA LEU A 342 -3.90 4.56 -29.00
C LEU A 342 -2.51 4.89 -29.57
N ILE A 343 -1.41 4.48 -28.91
CA ILE A 343 -0.02 4.72 -29.37
C ILE A 343 0.23 4.35 -30.85
N PRO A 344 -0.19 3.17 -31.36
CA PRO A 344 0.07 2.79 -32.75
C PRO A 344 -0.79 3.56 -33.78
N PHE A 345 -1.85 4.24 -33.36
CA PHE A 345 -2.81 4.86 -34.28
C PHE A 345 -2.74 6.39 -34.27
N SER A 346 -2.78 7.00 -35.46
CA SER A 346 -2.89 8.46 -35.59
C SER A 346 -4.33 8.97 -35.46
N ARG A 347 -5.30 8.19 -35.95
CA ARG A 347 -6.73 8.50 -35.93
C ARG A 347 -7.52 7.24 -35.59
N VAL A 348 -8.43 7.32 -34.62
CA VAL A 348 -9.27 6.20 -34.19
C VAL A 348 -10.71 6.67 -34.02
N SER A 349 -11.68 5.88 -34.50
CA SER A 349 -13.11 6.14 -34.29
C SER A 349 -13.49 5.91 -32.82
N LEU A 350 -14.31 6.84 -32.29
CA LEU A 350 -14.89 6.73 -30.95
C LEU A 350 -15.75 5.46 -30.81
N ASP A 351 -16.41 5.01 -31.87
CA ASP A 351 -17.23 3.80 -31.85
C ASP A 351 -16.37 2.53 -31.65
N THR A 352 -15.17 2.49 -32.22
CA THR A 352 -14.24 1.35 -32.03
C THR A 352 -13.71 1.31 -30.59
N ILE A 353 -13.38 2.47 -30.02
CA ILE A 353 -12.91 2.58 -28.63
C ILE A 353 -14.05 2.26 -27.67
N SER A 354 -15.26 2.74 -27.95
CA SER A 354 -16.45 2.40 -27.18
C SER A 354 -16.76 0.91 -27.22
N LYS A 355 -16.58 0.23 -28.35
CA LYS A 355 -16.71 -1.23 -28.40
C LYS A 355 -15.63 -1.97 -27.60
N ALA A 356 -14.42 -1.44 -27.55
CA ALA A 356 -13.30 -2.09 -26.88
C ALA A 356 -13.23 -1.84 -25.35
N PHE A 357 -13.65 -0.65 -24.91
CA PHE A 357 -13.51 -0.19 -23.53
C PHE A 357 -14.81 0.33 -22.90
N GLY A 358 -15.88 0.45 -23.69
CA GLY A 358 -17.15 1.01 -23.23
C GLY A 358 -17.75 0.20 -22.10
N SER A 359 -18.31 0.93 -21.14
CA SER A 359 -19.11 0.39 -20.06
C SER A 359 -20.46 1.11 -20.08
N PRO A 360 -21.56 0.43 -19.73
CA PRO A 360 -22.90 1.03 -19.76
C PRO A 360 -23.03 2.23 -18.79
N GLU A 361 -22.18 2.30 -17.77
CA GLU A 361 -22.23 3.28 -16.69
C GLU A 361 -21.41 4.55 -16.95
N GLN A 362 -20.46 4.54 -17.92
CA GLN A 362 -19.53 5.65 -18.12
C GLN A 362 -19.35 6.00 -19.59
N SER A 363 -19.54 7.28 -19.92
CA SER A 363 -19.26 7.79 -21.26
C SER A 363 -17.75 7.85 -21.50
N ILE A 364 -17.29 7.06 -22.47
CA ILE A 364 -15.89 7.05 -22.95
C ILE A 364 -15.46 8.45 -23.41
N GLU A 365 -16.37 9.25 -23.95
CA GLU A 365 -16.06 10.61 -24.44
C GLU A 365 -15.65 11.54 -23.28
N GLN A 366 -16.34 11.45 -22.15
CA GLN A 366 -16.01 12.22 -20.93
C GLN A 366 -14.71 11.73 -20.29
N GLU A 367 -14.51 10.41 -20.25
CA GLU A 367 -13.29 9.79 -19.72
C GLU A 367 -12.05 10.24 -20.54
N LEU A 368 -12.14 10.18 -21.87
CA LEU A 368 -11.07 10.64 -22.75
C LEU A 368 -10.82 12.14 -22.64
N ALA A 369 -11.87 12.95 -22.48
CA ALA A 369 -11.74 14.39 -22.27
C ALA A 369 -10.99 14.68 -20.95
N ALA A 370 -11.33 13.99 -19.87
CA ALA A 370 -10.61 14.10 -18.59
C ALA A 370 -9.13 13.69 -18.74
N MET A 371 -8.84 12.58 -19.42
CA MET A 371 -7.46 12.13 -19.67
C MET A 371 -6.64 13.12 -20.49
N ILE A 372 -7.27 13.85 -21.42
CA ILE A 372 -6.60 14.91 -22.20
C ILE A 372 -6.35 16.15 -21.34
N GLN A 373 -7.32 16.53 -20.49
CA GLN A 373 -7.19 17.66 -19.57
C GLN A 373 -6.09 17.43 -18.52
N GLU A 374 -6.00 16.21 -17.98
CA GLU A 374 -4.95 15.80 -17.05
C GLU A 374 -3.57 15.65 -17.70
N GLY A 375 -3.52 15.62 -19.04
CA GLY A 375 -2.27 15.45 -19.80
C GLY A 375 -1.79 13.99 -19.93
N THR A 376 -2.54 13.03 -19.39
CA THR A 376 -2.26 11.59 -19.52
C THR A 376 -2.35 11.12 -20.97
N LEU A 377 -3.31 11.67 -21.74
CA LEU A 377 -3.49 11.37 -23.16
C LEU A 377 -3.20 12.60 -24.03
N LYS A 378 -2.22 12.48 -24.94
CA LYS A 378 -1.92 13.52 -25.93
C LYS A 378 -2.77 13.33 -27.19
N GLY A 379 -3.97 13.90 -27.18
CA GLY A 379 -4.92 13.78 -28.28
C GLY A 379 -5.87 14.96 -28.43
N ARG A 380 -6.56 15.01 -29.57
CA ARG A 380 -7.69 15.91 -29.83
C ARG A 380 -8.91 15.08 -30.20
N ILE A 381 -10.04 15.40 -29.59
CA ILE A 381 -11.33 14.77 -29.88
C ILE A 381 -12.05 15.64 -30.92
N ASN A 382 -12.45 15.03 -32.03
CA ASN A 382 -13.34 15.63 -33.02
C ASN A 382 -14.72 14.98 -32.87
N LEU A 383 -15.67 15.73 -32.31
CA LEU A 383 -17.04 15.27 -32.08
C LEU A 383 -17.89 15.19 -33.36
N ILE A 384 -17.56 16.00 -34.38
CA ILE A 384 -18.30 16.02 -35.64
C ILE A 384 -18.04 14.71 -36.40
N ASP A 385 -16.76 14.37 -36.58
CA ASP A 385 -16.36 13.15 -37.29
C ASP A 385 -16.31 11.92 -36.38
N ARG A 386 -16.56 12.08 -35.08
CA ARG A 386 -16.42 11.06 -34.03
C ARG A 386 -15.07 10.35 -34.04
N LEU A 387 -13.98 11.11 -34.16
CA LEU A 387 -12.61 10.62 -34.25
C LEU A 387 -11.72 11.23 -33.15
N ILE A 388 -10.82 10.41 -32.60
CA ILE A 388 -9.68 10.88 -31.80
C ILE A 388 -8.47 10.94 -32.70
N THR A 389 -7.82 12.10 -32.73
CA THR A 389 -6.51 12.28 -33.38
C THR A 389 -5.43 12.37 -32.32
N THR A 390 -4.46 11.46 -32.34
CA THR A 390 -3.31 11.53 -31.42
C THR A 390 -2.35 12.62 -31.90
N VAL A 391 -1.95 13.52 -31.00
CA VAL A 391 -1.06 14.63 -31.34
C VAL A 391 0.38 14.14 -31.17
N ARG A 392 0.98 13.68 -32.27
CA ARG A 392 2.42 13.56 -32.35
C ARG A 392 2.98 14.93 -32.71
N ALA A 393 3.46 15.67 -31.70
CA ALA A 393 4.22 16.89 -31.97
C ALA A 393 5.50 16.48 -32.72
N ASP A 394 5.75 17.10 -33.86
CA ASP A 394 7.00 16.90 -34.61
C ASP A 394 8.18 17.25 -33.69
N PRO A 395 9.09 16.30 -33.40
CA PRO A 395 10.26 16.56 -32.55
C PRO A 395 11.05 17.79 -33.00
N ARG A 396 11.10 18.05 -34.31
CA ARG A 396 11.77 19.23 -34.87
C ARG A 396 11.06 20.52 -34.49
N SER A 397 9.74 20.58 -34.66
CA SER A 397 8.95 21.76 -34.33
C SER A 397 9.01 22.08 -32.83
N ARG A 398 9.04 21.05 -31.97
CA ARG A 398 9.20 21.22 -30.53
C ARG A 398 10.59 21.73 -30.15
N MET A 399 11.65 21.14 -30.72
CA MET A 399 13.02 21.63 -30.50
C MET A 399 13.17 23.09 -30.92
N GLN A 400 12.55 23.48 -32.04
CA GLN A 400 12.55 24.86 -32.52
C GLN A 400 11.81 25.81 -31.58
N SER A 401 10.63 25.43 -31.07
CA SER A 401 9.89 26.26 -30.11
C SER A 401 10.65 26.41 -28.79
N ASP A 402 11.23 25.33 -28.29
CA ASP A 402 11.96 25.33 -27.01
C ASP A 402 13.23 26.19 -27.11
N ALA A 403 13.96 26.11 -28.24
CA ALA A 403 15.11 26.97 -28.51
C ALA A 403 14.73 28.45 -28.62
N LEU A 404 13.59 28.77 -29.24
CA LEU A 404 13.12 30.14 -29.37
C LEU A 404 12.72 30.72 -28.01
N TYR A 405 12.00 29.94 -27.20
CA TYR A 405 11.63 30.31 -25.83
C TYR A 405 12.87 30.56 -24.95
N ALA A 406 13.87 29.68 -25.03
CA ALA A 406 15.13 29.85 -24.29
C ALA A 406 15.89 31.12 -24.73
N ALA A 407 15.86 31.46 -26.02
CA ALA A 407 16.47 32.68 -26.53
C ALA A 407 15.74 33.94 -26.04
N GLU A 408 14.41 33.96 -26.08
CA GLU A 408 13.59 35.06 -25.57
C GLU A 408 13.75 35.26 -24.06
N ASP A 409 13.84 34.18 -23.29
CA ASP A 409 14.08 34.25 -21.85
C ASP A 409 15.48 34.78 -21.53
N TYR A 410 16.50 34.32 -22.27
CA TYR A 410 17.85 34.85 -22.15
C TYR A 410 17.92 36.35 -22.46
N GLU A 411 17.27 36.79 -23.54
CA GLU A 411 17.19 38.21 -23.91
C GLU A 411 16.52 39.03 -22.80
N ARG A 412 15.38 38.55 -22.27
CA ARG A 412 14.68 39.19 -21.16
C ARG A 412 15.57 39.34 -19.93
N GLN A 413 16.23 38.26 -19.51
CA GLN A 413 17.14 38.26 -18.37
C GLN A 413 18.33 39.21 -18.59
N ALA A 414 18.87 39.26 -19.81
CA ALA A 414 19.97 40.18 -20.15
C ALA A 414 19.51 41.65 -20.05
N ILE A 415 18.33 41.99 -20.58
CA ILE A 415 17.77 43.34 -20.49
C ILE A 415 17.50 43.72 -19.02
N GLU A 416 16.94 42.81 -18.22
CA GLU A 416 16.71 43.06 -16.79
C GLU A 416 18.00 43.28 -16.01
N ARG A 417 19.06 42.51 -16.32
CA ARG A 417 20.40 42.71 -15.75
C ARG A 417 20.98 44.06 -16.14
N LEU A 418 20.88 44.44 -17.41
CA LEU A 418 21.33 45.76 -17.87
C LEU A 418 20.57 46.89 -17.17
N ARG A 419 19.24 46.79 -17.05
CA ARG A 419 18.42 47.76 -16.29
C ARG A 419 18.87 47.86 -14.83
N ARG A 420 19.14 46.72 -14.19
CA ARG A 420 19.66 46.69 -12.80
C ARG A 420 21.02 47.36 -12.69
N MET A 421 21.95 47.09 -13.62
CA MET A 421 23.26 47.73 -13.66
C MET A 421 23.16 49.25 -13.87
N SER A 422 22.23 49.70 -14.73
CA SER A 422 21.99 51.13 -14.94
C SER A 422 21.38 51.82 -13.71
N LEU A 423 20.45 51.16 -13.02
CA LEU A 423 19.88 51.68 -11.76
C LEU A 423 20.94 51.75 -10.66
N ALA A 424 21.81 50.74 -10.57
CA ALA A 424 22.95 50.72 -9.66
C ALA A 424 23.93 51.87 -9.94
N ALA A 425 24.29 52.07 -11.21
CA ALA A 425 25.18 53.16 -11.65
C ALA A 425 24.58 54.55 -11.40
N ALA A 426 23.24 54.67 -11.37
CA ALA A 426 22.52 55.90 -11.06
C ALA A 426 22.28 56.11 -9.55
N ASP A 427 22.86 55.26 -8.67
CA ASP A 427 22.63 55.25 -7.22
C ASP A 427 21.14 55.11 -6.81
N LEU A 428 20.29 54.60 -7.71
CA LEU A 428 18.86 54.35 -7.49
C LEU A 428 18.61 52.97 -6.83
N GLU A 429 19.56 52.51 -6.02
CA GLU A 429 19.41 51.27 -5.26
C GLU A 429 18.66 51.54 -3.96
N LEU A 430 17.63 50.73 -3.70
CA LEU A 430 16.98 50.70 -2.39
C LEU A 430 17.97 50.11 -1.38
N LYS A 431 18.67 50.98 -0.65
CA LYS A 431 19.46 50.60 0.53
C LYS A 431 18.47 50.11 1.59
N GLY A 432 18.28 48.80 1.67
CA GLY A 432 17.55 48.18 2.78
C GLY A 432 18.11 48.64 4.13
N PRO A 433 17.31 48.61 5.22
CA PRO A 433 17.79 49.05 6.53
C PRO A 433 19.02 48.21 6.90
N LYS A 434 20.16 48.88 7.07
CA LYS A 434 21.42 48.25 7.47
C LYS A 434 21.20 47.49 8.80
N LYS A 435 21.10 46.17 8.75
CA LYS A 435 21.41 45.34 9.93
C LYS A 435 22.91 45.46 10.15
N ASN A 436 23.29 46.08 11.27
CA ASN A 436 24.65 46.08 11.77
C ASN A 436 25.10 44.63 12.02
N THR A 437 25.96 44.11 11.16
CA THR A 437 26.87 43.02 11.50
C THR A 437 28.27 43.40 11.00
N LEU A 438 29.23 43.33 11.92
CA LEU A 438 30.65 43.70 11.80
C LEU A 438 31.40 42.95 10.69
N PRO A 439 32.56 43.45 10.23
CA PRO A 439 33.27 42.91 9.08
C PRO A 439 34.21 41.74 9.48
N SER A 440 34.21 40.66 8.69
CA SER A 440 35.34 39.73 8.64
C SER A 440 35.69 39.40 7.18
N MET A 441 36.92 39.72 6.82
CA MET A 441 37.62 39.39 5.59
C MET A 441 38.04 37.92 5.54
N SER A 442 37.63 37.21 4.49
CA SER A 442 38.34 36.14 3.75
C SER A 442 37.28 35.49 2.85
N GLY A 443 37.31 35.49 1.52
CA GLY A 443 38.41 35.24 0.61
C GLY A 443 37.98 34.09 -0.31
N SER A 444 37.52 34.43 -1.52
CA SER A 444 37.54 33.61 -2.76
C SER A 444 37.04 32.16 -2.72
N ASN A 445 35.85 31.87 -3.31
CA ASN A 445 35.63 30.73 -4.25
C ASN A 445 34.21 30.54 -4.86
N ASP A 446 33.39 31.57 -5.11
CA ASP A 446 32.02 31.38 -5.64
C ASP A 446 31.92 31.27 -7.18
N PHE A 447 32.81 30.51 -7.84
CA PHE A 447 32.71 30.23 -9.29
C PHE A 447 32.47 28.74 -9.63
N LEU A 448 32.43 27.86 -8.63
CA LEU A 448 32.27 26.41 -8.82
C LEU A 448 30.91 25.85 -8.38
N ASP A 449 30.15 26.54 -7.52
CA ASP A 449 28.88 26.01 -6.99
C ASP A 449 27.65 26.26 -7.89
N PHE A 450 27.78 27.02 -8.98
CA PHE A 450 26.63 27.32 -9.86
C PHE A 450 26.38 26.28 -10.97
N VAL A 451 27.28 25.30 -11.15
CA VAL A 451 27.17 24.30 -12.23
C VAL A 451 26.47 23.01 -11.78
N GLU A 452 26.36 22.72 -10.49
CA GLU A 452 25.71 21.49 -10.01
C GLU A 452 24.20 21.60 -9.76
N GLU A 453 23.66 22.79 -9.45
CA GLU A 453 22.21 22.92 -9.17
C GLU A 453 21.30 22.88 -10.41
N GLN A 454 21.84 22.95 -11.63
CA GLN A 454 21.05 22.85 -12.86
C GLN A 454 20.93 21.42 -13.44
N LYS A 455 21.52 20.40 -12.80
CA LYS A 455 21.42 19.01 -13.26
C LYS A 455 20.28 18.18 -12.65
N ILE A 456 19.47 18.74 -11.74
CA ILE A 456 18.43 17.97 -11.01
C ILE A 456 16.99 18.30 -11.48
N ALA A 457 16.83 19.04 -12.59
CA ALA A 457 15.53 19.24 -13.22
C ALA A 457 15.53 18.75 -14.67
N PHE A 458 15.62 17.42 -14.85
CA PHE A 458 15.18 16.72 -16.05
C PHE A 458 14.52 15.39 -15.67
#